data_AF-A0A1V2XJU2-F1
#
_entry.id   AF-A0A1V2XJU2-F1
#
_cell.length_a   1.000
_cell.length_b   1.000
_cell.length_c   1.000
_cell.angle_alpha   90.00
_cell.angle_beta   90.00
_cell.angle_gamma   90.00
#
_symmetry.space_group_name_H-M   'P 1'
#
loop_
_entity.id
_entity.type
_entity.pdbx_description
1 polymer ?
#
loop_
_entity_poly.entity_id
_entity_poly.type
_entity_poly.pdbx_seq_one_letter_code
_entity_poly.pdbx_strand_id
1 'polypeptide(L)'
;MEQTDCVVIGAGVVGLAIARELAARGRETIVLEATDAIGTGTSSRNSEVIHAGLYYPRGSLKAMSCVHGRDLLYEFCETHHVPHRRTGKLLVATSAAQVKQLKAIAARAAENGVLDLLPLTRAEAQTLEPALECVEALFSPSTGIVDSHQLMLALLGDAERDGAVCALHAPVESIDVLRGGRFIVRTGGGAPAEIDATCVINSAGLGAQALARRTRGLDPRWVPPLYFARGNYFSLSGRAPFSHLIYPMPDRAGLGVHLTLDLGGQARFGPDVEWCDSLRYEVDPARAGAFYTSIRAFWPGLPDDALQPAYAGIRPKLAGPGEPPADFIVQGAAQHGVRGLVNLFGIESPGLTASLALAQRVGDMVSRA
;
A
#
# COMPACT_ATOMS: atom_id res chain seq x y z
N MET A 1 -27.34 12.34 18.09
CA MET A 1 -26.05 12.91 17.67
C MET A 1 -25.02 12.40 18.66
N GLU A 2 -24.17 11.50 18.20
CA GLU A 2 -23.07 10.99 19.02
C GLU A 2 -21.93 12.02 19.05
N GLN A 3 -21.14 12.03 20.12
CA GLN A 3 -19.97 12.88 20.25
C GLN A 3 -18.75 11.98 20.41
N THR A 4 -17.69 12.31 19.70
CA THR A 4 -16.39 11.64 19.83
C THR A 4 -15.29 12.66 19.61
N ASP A 5 -14.07 12.33 19.99
CA ASP A 5 -12.92 13.17 19.69
C ASP A 5 -12.47 12.97 18.23
N CYS A 6 -12.12 11.75 17.86
CA CYS A 6 -11.54 11.40 16.57
C CYS A 6 -12.45 10.49 15.74
N VAL A 7 -12.68 10.86 14.48
CA VAL A 7 -13.31 9.99 13.47
C VAL A 7 -12.30 9.62 12.40
N VAL A 8 -12.05 8.33 12.20
CA VAL A 8 -11.23 7.80 11.11
C VAL A 8 -12.13 7.17 10.05
N ILE A 9 -11.99 7.59 8.80
CA ILE A 9 -12.90 7.16 7.72
C ILE A 9 -12.18 6.15 6.82
N GLY A 10 -12.69 4.92 6.80
CA GLY A 10 -12.16 3.76 6.09
C GLY A 10 -11.34 2.84 6.99
N ALA A 11 -11.75 1.58 7.09
CA ALA A 11 -11.08 0.52 7.85
C ALA A 11 -10.14 -0.34 6.98
N GLY A 12 -9.41 0.30 6.06
CA GLY A 12 -8.24 -0.32 5.43
C GLY A 12 -7.03 -0.28 6.36
N VAL A 13 -5.93 -0.93 5.98
CA VAL A 13 -4.73 -1.05 6.83
C VAL A 13 -4.18 0.30 7.33
N VAL A 14 -4.26 1.35 6.51
CA VAL A 14 -3.84 2.70 6.89
C VAL A 14 -4.79 3.33 7.91
N GLY A 15 -6.10 3.21 7.72
CA GLY A 15 -7.09 3.74 8.65
C GLY A 15 -7.05 3.03 10.00
N LEU A 16 -6.91 1.70 10.01
CA LEU A 16 -6.76 0.92 11.23
C LEU A 16 -5.45 1.25 11.98
N ALA A 17 -4.34 1.41 11.27
CA ALA A 17 -3.09 1.85 11.87
C ALA A 17 -3.21 3.24 12.51
N ILE A 18 -3.91 4.18 11.86
CA ILE A 18 -4.19 5.52 12.40
C ILE A 18 -5.09 5.42 13.63
N ALA A 19 -6.16 4.63 13.58
CA ALA A 19 -7.08 4.47 14.70
C ALA A 19 -6.36 3.92 15.94
N ARG A 20 -5.52 2.90 15.74
CA ARG A 20 -4.63 2.36 16.77
C ARG A 20 -3.72 3.44 17.37
N GLU A 21 -3.04 4.21 16.52
CA GLU A 21 -2.13 5.26 16.98
C GLU A 21 -2.85 6.34 17.81
N LEU A 22 -4.06 6.74 17.38
CA LEU A 22 -4.85 7.75 18.10
C LEU A 22 -5.38 7.20 19.43
N ALA A 23 -5.90 5.97 19.44
CA ALA A 23 -6.39 5.31 20.65
C ALA A 23 -5.26 5.10 21.68
N ALA A 24 -4.08 4.65 21.25
CA ALA A 24 -2.91 4.49 22.10
C ALA A 24 -2.42 5.83 22.71
N ARG A 25 -2.73 6.97 22.06
CA ARG A 25 -2.50 8.32 22.60
C ARG A 25 -3.63 8.83 23.51
N GLY A 26 -4.59 7.96 23.86
CA GLY A 26 -5.72 8.28 24.73
C GLY A 26 -6.82 9.12 24.07
N ARG A 27 -6.91 9.12 22.73
CA ARG A 27 -7.96 9.83 21.99
C ARG A 27 -9.15 8.91 21.76
N GLU A 28 -10.33 9.33 22.18
CA GLU A 28 -11.57 8.63 21.85
C GLU A 28 -11.73 8.56 20.33
N THR A 29 -11.79 7.36 19.78
CA THR A 29 -11.66 7.15 18.33
C THR A 29 -12.76 6.23 17.80
N ILE A 30 -13.47 6.69 16.77
CA ILE A 30 -14.43 5.89 16.02
C ILE A 30 -13.92 5.70 14.59
N VAL A 31 -13.85 4.46 14.12
CA VAL A 31 -13.59 4.10 12.73
C VAL A 31 -14.92 3.88 12.03
N LEU A 32 -15.16 4.57 10.91
CA LEU A 32 -16.34 4.42 10.08
C LEU A 32 -15.98 3.72 8.77
N GLU A 33 -16.53 2.53 8.56
CA GLU A 33 -16.31 1.71 7.37
C GLU A 33 -17.60 1.53 6.58
N ALA A 34 -17.54 1.77 5.27
CA ALA A 34 -18.70 1.70 4.39
C ALA A 34 -19.18 0.27 4.14
N THR A 35 -18.26 -0.70 4.16
CA THR A 35 -18.51 -2.11 3.89
C THR A 35 -18.86 -2.90 5.16
N ASP A 36 -19.17 -4.17 4.97
CA ASP A 36 -19.59 -5.13 6.00
C ASP A 36 -18.40 -5.77 6.74
N ALA A 37 -17.17 -5.43 6.37
CA ALA A 37 -15.95 -5.94 6.97
C ALA A 37 -14.78 -4.96 6.80
N ILE A 38 -13.76 -5.09 7.64
CA ILE A 38 -12.52 -4.33 7.48
C ILE A 38 -11.71 -4.81 6.25
N GLY A 39 -10.88 -3.94 5.70
CA GLY A 39 -9.84 -4.34 4.74
C GLY A 39 -10.33 -4.77 3.34
N THR A 40 -11.62 -4.67 3.03
CA THR A 40 -12.23 -5.17 1.78
C THR A 40 -11.79 -4.41 0.52
N GLY A 41 -11.24 -3.20 0.67
CA GLY A 41 -10.73 -2.37 -0.42
C GLY A 41 -9.34 -2.78 -0.94
N THR A 42 -8.51 -1.80 -1.31
CA THR A 42 -7.14 -2.04 -1.82
C THR A 42 -6.27 -2.85 -0.86
N SER A 43 -6.54 -2.80 0.45
CA SER A 43 -5.81 -3.56 1.48
C SER A 43 -5.94 -5.08 1.36
N SER A 44 -6.98 -5.61 0.71
CA SER A 44 -7.12 -7.05 0.41
C SER A 44 -6.61 -7.44 -0.99
N ARG A 45 -6.19 -6.45 -1.80
CA ARG A 45 -5.89 -6.62 -3.24
C ARG A 45 -4.53 -6.03 -3.59
N ASN A 46 -3.48 -6.55 -2.96
CA ASN A 46 -2.09 -6.14 -3.16
C ASN A 46 -1.16 -7.35 -3.10
N SER A 47 0.14 -7.14 -3.25
CA SER A 47 1.14 -8.22 -3.27
C SER A 47 1.60 -8.66 -1.87
N GLU A 48 1.13 -8.03 -0.80
CA GLU A 48 1.51 -8.34 0.58
C GLU A 48 3.02 -8.22 0.89
N VAL A 49 3.75 -7.50 0.04
CA VAL A 49 5.19 -7.29 0.18
C VAL A 49 5.49 -6.22 1.24
N ILE A 50 6.37 -6.57 2.18
CA ILE A 50 7.08 -5.62 3.03
C ILE A 50 8.28 -5.08 2.23
N HIS A 51 8.15 -3.85 1.71
CA HIS A 51 9.16 -3.25 0.85
C HIS A 51 10.37 -2.71 1.62
N ALA A 52 11.58 -2.93 1.07
CA ALA A 52 12.80 -2.44 1.69
C ALA A 52 13.07 -0.92 1.54
N GLY A 53 12.45 -0.21 0.59
CA GLY A 53 12.69 1.23 0.38
C GLY A 53 13.58 1.61 -0.82
N LEU A 54 13.73 0.72 -1.80
CA LEU A 54 14.85 0.80 -2.77
C LEU A 54 14.76 1.92 -3.83
N TYR A 55 13.58 2.17 -4.39
CA TYR A 55 13.44 2.93 -5.65
C TYR A 55 12.85 4.33 -5.47
N TYR A 56 12.37 4.66 -4.27
CA TYR A 56 11.62 5.89 -4.05
C TYR A 56 12.55 7.11 -4.11
N PRO A 57 12.09 8.25 -4.63
CA PRO A 57 12.89 9.48 -4.62
C PRO A 57 13.33 9.85 -3.21
N ARG A 58 14.61 10.23 -3.04
CA ARG A 58 15.15 10.62 -1.74
C ARG A 58 14.34 11.77 -1.15
N GLY A 59 14.00 11.67 0.14
CA GLY A 59 13.23 12.68 0.86
C GLY A 59 11.73 12.69 0.54
N SER A 60 11.25 11.84 -0.36
CA SER A 60 9.82 11.61 -0.55
C SER A 60 9.20 10.97 0.69
N LEU A 61 7.92 11.24 0.93
CA LEU A 61 7.14 10.61 1.99
C LEU A 61 7.06 9.09 1.77
N LYS A 62 7.00 8.62 0.52
CA LYS A 62 7.15 7.20 0.17
C LYS A 62 8.48 6.62 0.67
N ALA A 63 9.62 7.27 0.40
CA ALA A 63 10.93 6.78 0.85
C ALA A 63 11.02 6.72 2.38
N MET A 64 10.74 7.84 3.04
CA MET A 64 10.88 7.95 4.50
C MET A 64 9.94 7.00 5.25
N SER A 65 8.66 6.97 4.86
CA SER A 65 7.66 6.13 5.54
C SER A 65 7.82 4.66 5.21
N CYS A 66 8.37 4.29 4.05
CA CYS A 66 8.61 2.89 3.72
C CYS A 66 9.73 2.30 4.57
N VAL A 67 10.86 3.01 4.71
CA VAL A 67 12.02 2.49 5.47
C VAL A 67 11.67 2.42 6.96
N HIS A 68 11.15 3.52 7.52
CA HIS A 68 10.71 3.55 8.92
C HIS A 68 9.55 2.56 9.18
N GLY A 69 8.56 2.54 8.29
CA GLY A 69 7.39 1.67 8.42
C GLY A 69 7.72 0.18 8.30
N ARG A 70 8.71 -0.19 7.48
CA ARG A 70 9.22 -1.57 7.40
C ARG A 70 9.70 -2.06 8.76
N ASP A 71 10.50 -1.25 9.45
CA ASP A 71 11.11 -1.65 10.73
C ASP A 71 10.03 -1.77 11.81
N LEU A 72 9.12 -0.79 11.88
CA LEU A 72 7.93 -0.86 12.74
C LEU A 72 7.05 -2.07 12.42
N LEU A 73 6.86 -2.40 11.15
CA LEU A 73 5.99 -3.49 10.73
C LEU A 73 6.58 -4.85 11.10
N TYR A 74 7.89 -5.06 10.92
CA TYR A 74 8.51 -6.30 11.39
C TYR A 74 8.41 -6.45 12.92
N GLU A 75 8.71 -5.38 13.66
CA GLU A 75 8.56 -5.38 15.13
C GLU A 75 7.11 -5.67 15.55
N PHE A 76 6.13 -5.03 14.88
CA PHE A 76 4.72 -5.28 15.13
C PHE A 76 4.33 -6.73 14.85
N CYS A 77 4.78 -7.29 13.72
CA CYS A 77 4.47 -8.68 13.39
C CYS A 77 5.12 -9.68 14.34
N GLU A 78 6.33 -9.41 14.82
CA GLU A 78 7.03 -10.24 15.81
C GLU A 78 6.29 -10.22 17.16
N THR A 79 5.88 -9.04 17.62
CA THR A 79 5.23 -8.84 18.93
C THR A 79 3.77 -9.32 18.95
N HIS A 80 3.04 -9.21 17.84
CA HIS A 80 1.62 -9.59 17.75
C HIS A 80 1.43 -10.96 17.08
N HIS A 81 2.52 -11.66 16.78
CA HIS A 81 2.50 -12.95 16.08
C HIS A 81 1.74 -12.91 14.74
N VAL A 82 1.77 -11.78 14.04
CA VAL A 82 1.21 -11.67 12.70
C VAL A 82 2.07 -12.50 11.75
N PRO A 83 1.49 -13.46 11.00
CA PRO A 83 2.25 -14.28 10.05
C PRO A 83 2.99 -13.42 9.03
N HIS A 84 4.32 -13.58 8.98
CA HIS A 84 5.18 -12.85 8.07
C HIS A 84 6.46 -13.65 7.78
N ARG A 85 7.19 -13.26 6.73
CA ARG A 85 8.47 -13.89 6.39
C ARG A 85 9.40 -12.88 5.72
N ARG A 86 10.64 -12.77 6.21
CA ARG A 86 11.75 -12.07 5.52
C ARG A 86 12.25 -12.95 4.38
N THR A 87 11.45 -13.07 3.31
CA THR A 87 11.77 -13.92 2.15
C THR A 87 12.95 -13.42 1.34
N GLY A 88 13.37 -12.17 1.50
CA GLY A 88 14.29 -11.50 0.60
C GLY A 88 13.70 -11.28 -0.79
N LYS A 89 14.42 -10.51 -1.61
CA LYS A 89 14.05 -10.21 -2.99
C LYS A 89 15.28 -10.04 -3.87
N LEU A 90 15.28 -10.61 -5.06
CA LEU A 90 16.26 -10.33 -6.10
C LEU A 90 15.69 -9.34 -7.12
N LEU A 91 16.41 -8.24 -7.30
CA LEU A 91 16.24 -7.37 -8.46
C LEU A 91 17.10 -7.91 -9.59
N VAL A 92 16.53 -8.20 -10.75
CA VAL A 92 17.26 -8.94 -11.79
C VAL A 92 17.36 -8.13 -13.08
N ALA A 93 18.60 -7.94 -13.53
CA ALA A 93 18.87 -7.41 -14.87
C ALA A 93 18.98 -8.58 -15.84
N THR A 94 18.06 -8.68 -16.81
CA THR A 94 18.03 -9.75 -17.82
C THR A 94 18.79 -9.37 -19.09
N SER A 95 19.39 -8.17 -19.13
CA SER A 95 20.25 -7.71 -20.22
C SER A 95 21.36 -6.78 -19.72
N ALA A 96 22.46 -6.69 -20.47
CA ALA A 96 23.58 -5.81 -20.15
C ALA A 96 23.18 -4.32 -20.06
N ALA A 97 22.17 -3.90 -20.83
CA ALA A 97 21.67 -2.53 -20.80
C ALA A 97 21.01 -2.17 -19.45
N GLN A 98 20.45 -3.15 -18.73
CA GLN A 98 19.77 -2.94 -17.46
C GLN A 98 20.73 -2.85 -16.25
N VAL A 99 21.97 -3.32 -16.39
CA VAL A 99 22.97 -3.33 -15.29
C VAL A 99 23.24 -1.93 -14.75
N LYS A 100 23.31 -0.92 -15.64
CA LYS A 100 23.49 0.48 -15.22
C LYS A 100 22.32 0.96 -14.34
N GLN A 101 21.10 0.57 -14.66
CA GLN A 101 19.91 0.93 -13.90
C GLN A 101 19.87 0.20 -12.56
N LEU A 102 20.28 -1.07 -12.51
CA LEU A 102 20.40 -1.85 -11.28
C LEU A 102 21.36 -1.17 -10.28
N LYS A 103 22.53 -0.72 -10.76
CA LYS A 103 23.52 0.02 -9.96
C LYS A 103 22.99 1.37 -9.47
N ALA A 104 22.23 2.08 -10.31
CA ALA A 104 21.59 3.33 -9.91
C ALA A 104 20.56 3.14 -8.79
N ILE A 105 19.83 2.01 -8.78
CA ILE A 105 18.91 1.65 -7.69
C ILE A 105 19.68 1.34 -6.41
N ALA A 106 20.78 0.60 -6.48
CA ALA A 106 21.62 0.34 -5.31
C ALA A 106 22.09 1.65 -4.65
N ALA A 107 22.56 2.62 -5.45
CA ALA A 107 22.95 3.93 -4.96
C ALA A 107 21.77 4.70 -4.33
N ARG A 108 20.59 4.70 -4.97
CA ARG A 108 19.38 5.34 -4.44
C ARG A 108 18.93 4.70 -3.13
N ALA A 109 18.98 3.37 -3.04
CA ALA A 109 18.60 2.65 -1.84
C ALA A 109 19.53 3.01 -0.67
N ALA A 110 20.84 3.13 -0.91
CA ALA A 110 21.78 3.61 0.09
C ALA A 110 21.48 5.05 0.55
N GLU A 111 21.11 5.96 -0.37
CA GLU A 111 20.65 7.31 -0.01
C GLU A 111 19.38 7.33 0.85
N ASN A 112 18.53 6.31 0.72
CA ASN A 112 17.34 6.12 1.53
C ASN A 112 17.62 5.38 2.86
N GLY A 113 18.87 5.00 3.15
CA GLY A 113 19.26 4.29 4.37
C GLY A 113 19.14 2.76 4.28
N VAL A 114 18.97 2.20 3.07
CA VAL A 114 18.95 0.75 2.84
C VAL A 114 20.36 0.28 2.49
N LEU A 115 21.09 -0.20 3.48
CA LEU A 115 22.53 -0.51 3.40
C LEU A 115 22.83 -2.02 3.33
N ASP A 116 21.80 -2.86 3.34
CA ASP A 116 21.90 -4.33 3.40
C ASP A 116 21.86 -5.00 2.02
N LEU A 117 21.94 -4.23 0.93
CA LEU A 117 21.87 -4.76 -0.43
C LEU A 117 23.17 -5.47 -0.83
N LEU A 118 23.03 -6.67 -1.39
CA LEU A 118 24.15 -7.49 -1.84
C LEU A 118 24.13 -7.61 -3.36
N PRO A 119 25.12 -7.05 -4.08
CA PRO A 119 25.25 -7.30 -5.51
C PRO A 119 25.62 -8.77 -5.73
N LEU A 120 24.99 -9.39 -6.72
CA LEU A 120 25.22 -10.79 -7.09
C LEU A 120 25.57 -10.90 -8.58
N THR A 121 26.60 -11.68 -8.87
CA THR A 121 26.84 -12.20 -10.21
C THR A 121 25.73 -13.17 -10.62
N ARG A 122 25.64 -13.47 -11.92
CA ARG A 122 24.73 -14.52 -12.42
C ARG A 122 24.90 -15.85 -11.69
N ALA A 123 26.13 -16.31 -11.48
CA ALA A 123 26.40 -17.60 -10.86
C ALA A 123 25.94 -17.65 -9.40
N GLU A 124 26.15 -16.56 -8.65
CA GLU A 124 25.66 -16.45 -7.27
C GLU A 124 24.14 -16.40 -7.22
N ALA A 125 23.51 -15.63 -8.12
CA ALA A 125 22.05 -15.57 -8.23
C ALA A 125 21.45 -16.94 -8.57
N GLN A 126 22.06 -17.71 -9.48
CA GLN A 126 21.65 -19.08 -9.83
C GLN A 126 21.94 -20.10 -8.74
N THR A 127 22.92 -19.85 -7.87
CA THR A 127 23.14 -20.68 -6.69
C THR A 127 21.99 -20.51 -5.68
N LEU A 128 21.48 -19.28 -5.52
CA LEU A 128 20.30 -19.02 -4.68
C LEU A 128 19.01 -19.49 -5.34
N GLU A 129 18.87 -19.26 -6.64
CA GLU A 129 17.65 -19.50 -7.41
C GLU A 129 17.98 -20.23 -8.73
N PRO A 130 18.06 -21.58 -8.73
CA PRO A 130 18.54 -22.35 -9.88
C PRO A 130 17.75 -22.18 -11.18
N ALA A 131 16.48 -21.80 -11.09
CA ALA A 131 15.62 -21.55 -12.25
C ALA A 131 15.79 -20.13 -12.85
N LEU A 132 16.63 -19.28 -12.23
CA LEU A 132 16.73 -17.86 -12.57
C LEU A 132 17.70 -17.63 -13.73
N GLU A 133 17.27 -16.79 -14.67
CA GLU A 133 18.11 -16.27 -15.74
C GLU A 133 18.31 -14.76 -15.56
N CYS A 134 19.57 -14.34 -15.48
CA CYS A 134 19.93 -12.92 -15.39
C CYS A 134 21.39 -12.69 -15.82
N VAL A 135 21.75 -11.43 -16.05
CA VAL A 135 23.12 -10.96 -16.24
C VAL A 135 23.76 -10.63 -14.88
N GLU A 136 23.07 -9.83 -14.07
CA GLU A 136 23.44 -9.46 -12.70
C GLU A 136 22.16 -9.34 -11.87
N ALA A 137 22.28 -9.51 -10.55
CA ALA A 137 21.19 -9.30 -9.62
C ALA A 137 21.62 -8.45 -8.42
N LEU A 138 20.64 -7.89 -7.72
CA LEU A 138 20.82 -7.20 -6.44
C LEU A 138 19.87 -7.82 -5.43
N PHE A 139 20.43 -8.46 -4.42
CA PHE A 139 19.67 -9.10 -3.36
C PHE A 139 19.35 -8.11 -2.24
N SER A 140 18.08 -8.07 -1.85
CA SER A 140 17.53 -7.26 -0.77
C SER A 140 17.02 -8.19 0.34
N PRO A 141 17.81 -8.45 1.39
CA PRO A 141 17.45 -9.39 2.45
C PRO A 141 16.34 -8.85 3.36
N SER A 142 16.22 -7.53 3.52
CA SER A 142 15.14 -6.91 4.32
C SER A 142 13.75 -6.94 3.68
N THR A 143 13.63 -7.29 2.39
CA THR A 143 12.32 -7.46 1.75
C THR A 143 11.62 -8.72 2.27
N GLY A 144 10.30 -8.67 2.47
CA GLY A 144 9.54 -9.81 2.94
C GLY A 144 8.08 -9.77 2.52
N ILE A 145 7.28 -10.61 3.16
CA ILE A 145 5.82 -10.74 2.96
C ILE A 145 5.10 -10.82 4.30
N VAL A 146 3.84 -10.41 4.35
CA VAL A 146 2.99 -10.38 5.56
C VAL A 146 1.57 -10.81 5.23
N ASP A 147 0.90 -11.51 6.14
CA ASP A 147 -0.54 -11.69 6.08
C ASP A 147 -1.23 -10.36 6.40
N SER A 148 -1.72 -9.68 5.35
CA SER A 148 -2.33 -8.36 5.50
C SER A 148 -3.65 -8.40 6.26
N HIS A 149 -4.40 -9.50 6.21
CA HIS A 149 -5.67 -9.63 6.91
C HIS A 149 -5.44 -9.80 8.41
N GLN A 150 -4.50 -10.67 8.79
CA GLN A 150 -4.10 -10.82 10.19
C GLN A 150 -3.45 -9.55 10.74
N LEU A 151 -2.67 -8.83 9.93
CA LEU A 151 -2.17 -7.50 10.30
C LEU A 151 -3.33 -6.54 10.63
N MET A 152 -4.33 -6.44 9.75
CA MET A 152 -5.48 -5.56 9.98
C MET A 152 -6.29 -5.96 11.21
N LEU A 153 -6.49 -7.26 11.45
CA LEU A 153 -7.15 -7.75 12.66
C LEU A 153 -6.37 -7.40 13.93
N ALA A 154 -5.05 -7.57 13.93
CA ALA A 154 -4.20 -7.19 15.06
C ALA A 154 -4.23 -5.67 15.32
N LEU A 155 -4.19 -4.85 14.26
CA LEU A 155 -4.31 -3.39 14.38
C LEU A 155 -5.67 -2.98 14.96
N LEU A 156 -6.76 -3.61 14.52
CA LEU A 156 -8.09 -3.37 15.07
C LEU A 156 -8.17 -3.78 16.55
N GLY A 157 -7.67 -4.97 16.90
CA GLY A 157 -7.66 -5.45 18.28
C GLY A 157 -6.86 -4.55 19.22
N ASP A 158 -5.73 -4.00 18.76
CA ASP A 158 -4.97 -2.99 19.50
C ASP A 158 -5.78 -1.70 19.70
N ALA A 159 -6.44 -1.20 18.64
CA ALA A 159 -7.25 0.00 18.73
C ALA A 159 -8.43 -0.18 19.69
N GLU A 160 -9.13 -1.32 19.62
CA GLU A 160 -10.28 -1.64 20.49
C GLU A 160 -9.87 -1.85 21.94
N ARG A 161 -8.73 -2.51 22.20
CA ARG A 161 -8.14 -2.60 23.55
C ARG A 161 -7.97 -1.22 24.18
N ASP A 162 -7.54 -0.25 23.37
CA ASP A 162 -7.28 1.12 23.81
C ASP A 162 -8.54 2.02 23.68
N GLY A 163 -9.72 1.41 23.49
CA GLY A 163 -11.03 2.06 23.59
C GLY A 163 -11.62 2.58 22.27
N ALA A 164 -10.99 2.33 21.13
CA ALA A 164 -11.57 2.66 19.84
C ALA A 164 -12.78 1.76 19.51
N VAL A 165 -13.67 2.27 18.66
CA VAL A 165 -14.82 1.51 18.13
C VAL A 165 -14.77 1.49 16.61
N CYS A 166 -15.01 0.34 15.99
CA CYS A 166 -15.19 0.24 14.54
C CYS A 166 -16.67 -0.01 14.18
N ALA A 167 -17.27 0.94 13.48
CA ALA A 167 -18.62 0.84 12.95
C ALA A 167 -18.58 0.48 11.46
N LEU A 168 -19.05 -0.71 11.13
CA LEU A 168 -19.25 -1.22 9.76
C LEU A 168 -20.60 -0.74 9.21
N HIS A 169 -20.79 -0.86 7.89
CA HIS A 169 -21.99 -0.37 7.20
C HIS A 169 -22.31 1.12 7.44
N ALA A 170 -21.29 1.92 7.72
CA ALA A 170 -21.40 3.34 8.05
C ALA A 170 -20.71 4.20 6.96
N PRO A 171 -21.24 4.24 5.73
CA PRO A 171 -20.63 5.03 4.65
C PRO A 171 -20.73 6.52 4.98
N VAL A 172 -19.60 7.23 4.98
CA VAL A 172 -19.60 8.69 5.18
C VAL A 172 -19.97 9.40 3.88
N GLU A 173 -21.09 10.12 3.93
CA GLU A 173 -21.65 10.84 2.78
C GLU A 173 -21.13 12.28 2.70
N SER A 174 -20.97 12.95 3.84
CA SER A 174 -20.48 14.33 3.89
C SER A 174 -19.89 14.70 5.25
N ILE A 175 -19.12 15.78 5.25
CA ILE A 175 -18.52 16.36 6.46
C ILE A 175 -18.78 17.87 6.40
N ASP A 176 -19.30 18.46 7.47
CA ASP A 176 -19.38 19.91 7.62
C ASP A 176 -18.32 20.40 8.61
N VAL A 177 -17.46 21.32 8.17
CA VAL A 177 -16.54 22.04 9.06
C VAL A 177 -17.31 23.13 9.79
N LEU A 178 -17.39 23.03 11.11
CA LEU A 178 -18.04 24.01 11.96
C LEU A 178 -17.06 25.03 12.53
N ARG A 179 -17.60 26.14 13.06
CA ARG A 179 -16.82 27.10 13.85
C ARG A 179 -16.28 26.42 15.12
N GLY A 180 -15.11 26.87 15.58
CA GLY A 180 -14.46 26.31 16.78
C GLY A 180 -13.62 25.04 16.54
N GLY A 181 -13.46 24.61 15.29
CA GLY A 181 -12.68 23.41 14.96
C GLY A 181 -13.41 22.11 15.28
N ARG A 182 -14.73 22.09 15.05
CA ARG A 182 -15.58 20.91 15.16
C ARG A 182 -16.07 20.47 13.79
N PHE A 183 -16.56 19.24 13.71
CA PHE A 183 -17.06 18.64 12.48
C PHE A 183 -18.38 17.94 12.73
N ILE A 184 -19.31 18.03 11.80
CA ILE A 184 -20.44 17.09 11.72
C ILE A 184 -20.14 16.11 10.60
N VAL A 185 -19.92 14.86 10.96
CA VAL A 185 -19.75 13.74 10.04
C VAL A 185 -21.10 13.05 9.85
N ARG A 186 -21.58 12.97 8.60
CA ARG A 186 -22.84 12.31 8.28
C ARG A 186 -22.60 10.97 7.64
N THR A 187 -23.17 9.94 8.27
CA THR A 187 -23.19 8.58 7.75
C THR A 187 -24.52 8.30 7.06
N GLY A 188 -24.47 7.54 5.97
CA GLY A 188 -25.63 7.00 5.28
C GLY A 188 -25.89 5.53 5.61
N GLY A 189 -26.39 4.79 4.63
CA GLY A 189 -26.63 3.35 4.76
C GLY A 189 -27.95 3.02 5.46
N GLY A 190 -28.00 1.85 6.10
CA GLY A 190 -29.22 1.33 6.73
C GLY A 190 -29.64 2.05 8.03
N ALA A 191 -28.70 2.75 8.67
CA ALA A 191 -28.93 3.51 9.89
C ALA A 191 -28.17 4.86 9.85
N PRO A 192 -28.67 5.86 9.10
CA PRO A 192 -28.00 7.16 9.00
C PRO A 192 -27.84 7.84 10.35
N ALA A 193 -26.69 8.45 10.58
CA ALA A 193 -26.37 9.14 11.83
C ALA A 193 -25.52 10.40 11.60
N GLU A 194 -25.59 11.32 12.56
CA GLU A 194 -24.69 12.47 12.67
C GLU A 194 -23.78 12.30 13.89
N ILE A 195 -22.47 12.43 13.64
CA ILE A 195 -21.41 12.34 14.64
C ILE A 195 -20.73 13.70 14.72
N ASP A 196 -20.68 14.27 15.91
CA ASP A 196 -19.95 15.51 16.18
C ASP A 196 -18.54 15.18 16.69
N ALA A 197 -17.52 15.65 15.98
CA ALA A 197 -16.12 15.33 16.22
C ALA A 197 -15.22 16.57 16.32
N THR A 198 -14.09 16.46 17.03
CA THR A 198 -13.03 17.48 17.05
C THR A 198 -11.91 17.20 16.05
N CYS A 199 -11.79 15.96 15.59
CA CYS A 199 -10.82 15.53 14.61
C CYS A 199 -11.43 14.54 13.61
N VAL A 200 -11.13 14.73 12.33
CA VAL A 200 -11.57 13.83 11.25
C VAL A 200 -10.37 13.46 10.37
N ILE A 201 -10.16 12.17 10.17
CA ILE A 201 -9.12 11.61 9.31
C ILE A 201 -9.78 10.96 8.10
N ASN A 202 -9.55 11.53 6.93
CA ASN A 202 -9.96 10.95 5.66
C ASN A 202 -8.90 9.98 5.14
N SER A 203 -9.09 8.68 5.43
CA SER A 203 -8.28 7.56 4.93
C SER A 203 -9.05 6.66 3.97
N ALA A 204 -10.03 7.21 3.24
CA ALA A 204 -11.00 6.43 2.46
C ALA A 204 -10.46 5.84 1.13
N GLY A 205 -9.14 5.74 0.95
CA GLY A 205 -8.49 5.14 -0.21
C GLY A 205 -8.98 5.72 -1.54
N LEU A 206 -9.59 4.89 -2.39
CA LEU A 206 -10.16 5.29 -3.69
C LEU A 206 -11.34 6.28 -3.55
N GLY A 207 -11.96 6.36 -2.37
CA GLY A 207 -13.04 7.31 -2.05
C GLY A 207 -12.55 8.63 -1.44
N ALA A 208 -11.25 8.78 -1.14
CA ALA A 208 -10.74 9.90 -0.36
C ALA A 208 -11.00 11.26 -1.03
N GLN A 209 -10.73 11.38 -2.34
CA GLN A 209 -10.94 12.62 -3.09
C GLN A 209 -12.43 12.97 -3.21
N ALA A 210 -13.28 11.97 -3.41
CA ALA A 210 -14.72 12.17 -3.50
C ALA A 210 -15.28 12.67 -2.16
N LEU A 211 -14.84 12.09 -1.05
CA LEU A 211 -15.23 12.52 0.29
C LEU A 211 -14.71 13.93 0.60
N ALA A 212 -13.44 14.23 0.29
CA ALA A 212 -12.87 15.56 0.52
C ALA A 212 -13.63 16.65 -0.26
N ARG A 213 -14.10 16.38 -1.48
CA ARG A 213 -14.97 17.30 -2.25
C ARG A 213 -16.35 17.49 -1.61
N ARG A 214 -16.83 16.52 -0.82
CA ARG A 214 -18.08 16.59 -0.05
C ARG A 214 -17.87 17.14 1.37
N THR A 215 -16.65 17.58 1.70
CA THR A 215 -16.35 18.28 2.96
C THR A 215 -16.62 19.77 2.82
N ARG A 216 -17.75 20.27 3.34
CA ARG A 216 -18.08 21.70 3.30
C ARG A 216 -17.15 22.47 4.24
N GLY A 217 -16.47 23.48 3.71
CA GLY A 217 -15.46 24.26 4.43
C GLY A 217 -14.02 23.87 4.13
N LEU A 218 -13.78 22.82 3.31
CA LEU A 218 -12.48 22.57 2.68
C LEU A 218 -12.45 23.23 1.30
N ASP A 219 -11.44 24.07 1.04
CA ASP A 219 -11.23 24.64 -0.29
C ASP A 219 -10.89 23.52 -1.30
N PRO A 220 -11.67 23.36 -2.39
CA PRO A 220 -11.49 22.29 -3.37
C PRO A 220 -10.10 22.25 -4.03
N ARG A 221 -9.33 23.35 -4.03
CA ARG A 221 -7.95 23.38 -4.56
C ARG A 221 -7.01 22.42 -3.84
N TRP A 222 -7.34 22.03 -2.61
CA TRP A 222 -6.58 21.07 -1.80
C TRP A 222 -6.91 19.61 -2.11
N VAL A 223 -7.83 19.35 -3.05
CA VAL A 223 -8.16 18.00 -3.49
C VAL A 223 -7.44 17.68 -4.80
N PRO A 224 -6.41 16.82 -4.81
CA PRO A 224 -5.68 16.46 -6.02
C PRO A 224 -6.55 15.64 -6.98
N PRO A 225 -6.12 15.47 -8.25
CA PRO A 225 -6.73 14.51 -9.14
C PRO A 225 -6.61 13.08 -8.60
N LEU A 226 -7.48 12.19 -9.11
CA LEU A 226 -7.46 10.76 -8.83
C LEU A 226 -7.53 10.03 -10.15
N TYR A 227 -6.60 9.12 -10.36
CA TYR A 227 -6.57 8.19 -11.48
C TYR A 227 -6.57 6.77 -10.94
N PHE A 228 -7.14 5.84 -11.71
CA PHE A 228 -7.16 4.44 -11.36
C PHE A 228 -6.16 3.67 -12.22
N ALA A 229 -5.25 2.98 -11.54
CA ALA A 229 -4.33 2.04 -12.18
C ALA A 229 -4.58 0.64 -11.62
N ARG A 230 -5.36 -0.14 -12.37
CA ARG A 230 -5.58 -1.56 -12.10
C ARG A 230 -4.29 -2.34 -12.31
N GLY A 231 -4.08 -3.33 -11.45
CA GLY A 231 -2.98 -4.27 -11.51
C GLY A 231 -3.54 -5.67 -11.43
N ASN A 232 -3.34 -6.44 -12.49
CA ASN A 232 -3.83 -7.80 -12.63
C ASN A 232 -2.76 -8.78 -12.17
N TYR A 233 -3.18 -9.85 -11.50
CA TYR A 233 -2.32 -10.91 -11.02
C TYR A 233 -2.73 -12.25 -11.62
N PHE A 234 -1.73 -13.06 -11.93
CA PHE A 234 -1.90 -14.46 -12.34
C PHE A 234 -1.23 -15.38 -11.33
N SER A 235 -1.89 -16.44 -10.90
CA SER A 235 -1.29 -17.49 -10.10
C SER A 235 -0.58 -18.51 -10.99
N LEU A 236 0.47 -19.12 -10.45
CA LEU A 236 1.16 -20.24 -11.08
C LEU A 236 0.51 -21.56 -10.68
N SER A 237 0.23 -22.43 -11.65
CA SER A 237 -0.12 -23.82 -11.38
C SER A 237 1.12 -24.64 -10.98
N GLY A 238 1.00 -25.44 -9.93
CA GLY A 238 2.11 -26.25 -9.41
C GLY A 238 3.01 -25.53 -8.43
N ARG A 239 4.28 -25.97 -8.34
CA ARG A 239 5.25 -25.51 -7.35
C ARG A 239 5.91 -24.20 -7.80
N ALA A 240 6.10 -23.26 -6.87
CA ALA A 240 6.88 -22.06 -7.11
C ALA A 240 8.33 -22.39 -7.55
N PRO A 241 8.86 -21.73 -8.60
CA PRO A 241 10.22 -21.97 -9.08
C PRO A 241 11.29 -21.30 -8.23
N PHE A 242 10.90 -20.35 -7.37
CA PHE A 242 11.81 -19.53 -6.58
C PHE A 242 11.43 -19.53 -5.10
N SER A 243 12.43 -19.31 -4.24
CA SER A 243 12.26 -19.16 -2.79
C SER A 243 12.24 -17.70 -2.32
N HIS A 244 12.81 -16.78 -3.11
CA HIS A 244 12.81 -15.34 -2.91
C HIS A 244 11.87 -14.64 -3.91
N LEU A 245 11.51 -13.39 -3.63
CA LEU A 245 10.75 -12.58 -4.58
C LEU A 245 11.63 -12.18 -5.77
N ILE A 246 11.11 -12.18 -7.00
CA ILE A 246 11.88 -11.79 -8.20
C ILE A 246 11.27 -10.55 -8.83
N TYR A 247 12.06 -9.48 -8.94
CA TYR A 247 11.65 -8.21 -9.52
C TYR A 247 12.54 -7.91 -10.73
N PRO A 248 12.07 -8.13 -11.97
CA PRO A 248 12.84 -7.76 -13.13
C PRO A 248 13.00 -6.24 -13.20
N MET A 249 14.15 -5.82 -13.72
CA MET A 249 14.33 -4.44 -14.15
C MET A 249 13.28 -4.11 -15.22
N PRO A 250 12.57 -2.97 -15.12
CA PRO A 250 11.57 -2.62 -16.12
C PRO A 250 12.24 -2.55 -17.50
N ASP A 251 11.56 -3.08 -18.51
CA ASP A 251 11.99 -2.99 -19.89
C ASP A 251 11.50 -1.66 -20.53
N ARG A 252 11.83 -1.44 -21.82
CA ARG A 252 11.32 -0.27 -22.56
C ARG A 252 9.79 -0.28 -22.72
N ALA A 253 9.15 -1.44 -22.60
CA ALA A 253 7.69 -1.58 -22.65
C ALA A 253 7.02 -1.29 -21.29
N GLY A 254 7.81 -1.12 -20.21
CA GLY A 254 7.37 -0.69 -18.90
C GLY A 254 6.66 -1.77 -18.08
N LEU A 255 6.62 -3.03 -18.54
CA LEU A 255 5.93 -4.12 -17.84
C LEU A 255 6.90 -4.86 -16.90
N GLY A 256 6.98 -4.40 -15.65
CA GLY A 256 7.68 -5.12 -14.58
C GLY A 256 6.78 -6.16 -13.92
N VAL A 257 6.63 -7.35 -14.53
CA VAL A 257 5.88 -8.45 -13.90
C VAL A 257 6.75 -9.06 -12.80
N HIS A 258 6.42 -8.75 -11.56
CA HIS A 258 7.11 -9.33 -10.41
C HIS A 258 6.62 -10.76 -10.17
N LEU A 259 7.49 -11.60 -9.60
CA LEU A 259 7.07 -12.81 -8.90
C LEU A 259 7.03 -12.51 -7.41
N THR A 260 5.88 -12.78 -6.80
CA THR A 260 5.70 -12.76 -5.35
C THR A 260 5.26 -14.14 -4.84
N LEU A 261 5.49 -14.39 -3.56
CA LEU A 261 5.09 -15.62 -2.88
C LEU A 261 4.07 -15.24 -1.80
N ASP A 262 3.04 -16.06 -1.61
CA ASP A 262 2.27 -16.01 -0.38
C ASP A 262 2.93 -16.85 0.73
N LEU A 263 2.39 -16.78 1.94
CA LEU A 263 2.97 -17.49 3.10
C LEU A 263 2.89 -19.02 2.96
N GLY A 264 1.94 -19.53 2.14
CA GLY A 264 1.84 -20.93 1.76
C GLY A 264 2.88 -21.35 0.70
N GLY A 265 3.61 -20.40 0.13
CA GLY A 265 4.64 -20.63 -0.89
C GLY A 265 4.10 -20.67 -2.32
N GLN A 266 2.84 -20.29 -2.56
CA GLN A 266 2.31 -20.21 -3.92
C GLN A 266 2.81 -18.96 -4.62
N ALA A 267 3.27 -19.12 -5.86
CA ALA A 267 3.75 -18.03 -6.67
C ALA A 267 2.61 -17.29 -7.37
N ARG A 268 2.72 -15.97 -7.39
CA ARG A 268 1.86 -15.08 -8.17
C ARG A 268 2.72 -14.13 -8.98
N PHE A 269 2.24 -13.82 -10.17
CA PHE A 269 2.88 -12.89 -11.08
C PHE A 269 2.06 -11.62 -11.19
N GLY A 270 2.75 -10.49 -11.21
CA GLY A 270 2.15 -9.16 -11.35
C GLY A 270 2.58 -8.23 -10.21
N PRO A 271 1.86 -7.12 -10.02
CA PRO A 271 0.79 -6.64 -10.89
C PRO A 271 1.34 -6.00 -12.17
N ASP A 272 0.56 -6.06 -13.25
CA ASP A 272 0.75 -5.13 -14.37
C ASP A 272 0.19 -3.73 -14.07
N VAL A 273 0.12 -2.89 -15.12
CA VAL A 273 -0.50 -1.57 -15.07
C VAL A 273 -1.53 -1.45 -16.19
N GLU A 274 -2.78 -1.20 -15.80
CA GLU A 274 -3.89 -0.93 -16.69
C GLU A 274 -4.64 0.30 -16.17
N TRP A 275 -4.59 1.40 -16.91
CA TRP A 275 -5.34 2.61 -16.54
C TRP A 275 -6.82 2.40 -16.83
N CYS A 276 -7.68 2.72 -15.87
CA CYS A 276 -9.12 2.52 -15.98
C CYS A 276 -9.92 3.74 -15.47
N ASP A 277 -11.19 3.77 -15.82
CA ASP A 277 -12.17 4.80 -15.47
C ASP A 277 -13.18 4.33 -14.40
N SER A 278 -13.10 3.06 -14.01
CA SER A 278 -14.11 2.38 -13.22
C SER A 278 -13.49 1.31 -12.30
N LEU A 279 -14.17 1.03 -11.20
CA LEU A 279 -13.73 0.09 -10.16
C LEU A 279 -14.14 -1.35 -10.50
N ARG A 280 -13.62 -1.87 -11.61
CA ARG A 280 -13.82 -3.26 -12.07
C ARG A 280 -12.62 -4.13 -11.72
N TYR A 281 -12.86 -5.28 -11.10
CA TYR A 281 -11.80 -6.13 -10.54
C TYR A 281 -11.62 -7.47 -11.27
N GLU A 282 -12.37 -7.70 -12.36
CA GLU A 282 -12.22 -8.88 -13.20
C GLU A 282 -10.86 -8.86 -13.91
N VAL A 283 -10.16 -9.99 -13.85
CA VAL A 283 -8.91 -10.21 -14.57
C VAL A 283 -9.24 -10.80 -15.93
N ASP A 284 -8.88 -10.09 -16.99
CA ASP A 284 -9.00 -10.59 -18.37
C ASP A 284 -7.94 -11.67 -18.63
N PRO A 285 -8.34 -12.93 -18.91
CA PRO A 285 -7.40 -14.02 -19.19
C PRO A 285 -6.48 -13.74 -20.39
N ALA A 286 -6.92 -12.94 -21.37
CA ALA A 286 -6.13 -12.62 -22.55
C ALA A 286 -4.83 -11.86 -22.22
N ARG A 287 -4.75 -11.23 -21.04
CA ARG A 287 -3.55 -10.52 -20.57
C ARG A 287 -2.38 -11.47 -20.25
N ALA A 288 -2.64 -12.76 -20.05
CA ALA A 288 -1.61 -13.75 -19.75
C ALA A 288 -0.49 -13.79 -20.80
N GLY A 289 -0.79 -13.51 -22.09
CA GLY A 289 0.21 -13.53 -23.16
C GLY A 289 1.39 -12.57 -22.92
N ALA A 290 1.11 -11.36 -22.41
CA ALA A 290 2.15 -10.39 -22.06
C ALA A 290 2.95 -10.84 -20.82
N PHE A 291 2.30 -11.54 -19.88
CA PHE A 291 2.95 -12.09 -18.70
C PHE A 291 3.94 -13.20 -19.08
N TYR A 292 3.58 -14.15 -19.94
CA TYR A 292 4.51 -15.19 -20.42
C TYR A 292 5.78 -14.60 -21.01
N THR A 293 5.64 -13.58 -21.88
CA THR A 293 6.78 -12.90 -22.51
C THR A 293 7.69 -12.26 -21.45
N SER A 294 7.12 -11.52 -20.50
CA SER A 294 7.87 -10.83 -19.45
C SER A 294 8.54 -11.80 -18.47
N ILE A 295 7.83 -12.84 -18.04
CA ILE A 295 8.34 -13.82 -17.07
C ILE A 295 9.47 -14.66 -17.69
N ARG A 296 9.34 -15.09 -18.94
CA ARG A 296 10.37 -15.89 -19.62
C ARG A 296 11.70 -15.17 -19.80
N ALA A 297 11.74 -13.84 -19.63
CA ALA A 297 12.99 -13.09 -19.61
C ALA A 297 13.86 -13.44 -18.39
N PHE A 298 13.27 -13.79 -17.24
CA PHE A 298 13.99 -14.19 -16.04
C PHE A 298 13.75 -15.63 -15.59
N TRP A 299 12.72 -16.30 -16.15
CA TRP A 299 12.44 -17.71 -15.94
C TRP A 299 12.05 -18.38 -17.27
N PRO A 300 13.04 -18.73 -18.13
CA PRO A 300 12.78 -19.33 -19.44
C PRO A 300 12.01 -20.66 -19.36
N GLY A 301 12.10 -21.35 -18.23
CA GLY A 301 11.44 -22.63 -17.97
C GLY A 301 9.96 -22.55 -17.58
N LEU A 302 9.32 -21.36 -17.61
CA LEU A 302 7.89 -21.21 -17.37
C LEU A 302 7.09 -22.08 -18.38
N PRO A 303 6.35 -23.11 -17.92
CA PRO A 303 5.55 -23.96 -18.82
C PRO A 303 4.44 -23.17 -19.51
N ASP A 304 4.05 -23.59 -20.72
CA ASP A 304 2.84 -23.09 -21.36
C ASP A 304 1.61 -23.41 -20.49
N ASP A 305 0.58 -22.56 -20.58
CA ASP A 305 -0.70 -22.70 -19.86
C ASP A 305 -0.61 -22.83 -18.32
N ALA A 306 0.52 -22.45 -17.72
CA ALA A 306 0.74 -22.48 -16.28
C ALA A 306 0.17 -21.28 -15.51
N LEU A 307 -0.25 -20.22 -16.19
CA LEU A 307 -0.79 -19.00 -15.58
C LEU A 307 -2.32 -19.02 -15.55
N GLN A 308 -2.89 -18.86 -14.36
CA GLN A 308 -4.34 -18.75 -14.16
C GLN A 308 -4.70 -17.35 -13.65
N PRO A 309 -5.79 -16.72 -14.13
CA PRO A 309 -6.28 -15.46 -13.57
C PRO A 309 -6.48 -15.60 -12.06
N ALA A 310 -5.91 -14.67 -11.28
CA ALA A 310 -6.05 -14.67 -9.83
C ALA A 310 -6.97 -13.53 -9.36
N TYR A 311 -6.42 -12.33 -9.19
CA TYR A 311 -7.18 -11.16 -8.74
C TYR A 311 -6.63 -9.88 -9.37
N ALA A 312 -7.41 -8.81 -9.28
CA ALA A 312 -6.94 -7.47 -9.57
C ALA A 312 -7.07 -6.57 -8.33
N GLY A 313 -6.14 -5.62 -8.23
CA GLY A 313 -6.20 -4.49 -7.30
C GLY A 313 -6.16 -3.16 -8.05
N ILE A 314 -6.71 -2.10 -7.47
CA ILE A 314 -6.73 -0.76 -8.07
C ILE A 314 -5.96 0.19 -7.17
N ARG A 315 -4.96 0.87 -7.75
CA ARG A 315 -4.12 1.85 -7.04
C ARG A 315 -4.75 3.25 -7.14
N PRO A 316 -4.85 4.00 -6.04
CA PRO A 316 -5.24 5.41 -6.07
C PRO A 316 -4.04 6.25 -6.54
N LYS A 317 -3.98 6.59 -7.84
CA LYS A 317 -2.88 7.37 -8.41
C LYS A 317 -3.19 8.87 -8.38
N LEU A 318 -2.19 9.70 -8.09
CA LEU A 318 -2.29 11.17 -8.17
C LEU A 318 -1.66 11.77 -9.44
N ALA A 319 -0.99 10.93 -10.22
CA ALA A 319 -0.43 11.26 -11.52
C ALA A 319 -0.98 10.26 -12.54
N GLY A 320 -1.35 10.75 -13.72
CA GLY A 320 -1.95 10.00 -14.81
C GLY A 320 -0.94 9.30 -15.71
N PRO A 321 -1.41 8.68 -16.81
CA PRO A 321 -0.55 8.03 -17.80
C PRO A 321 0.48 9.00 -18.38
N GLY A 322 1.76 8.62 -18.35
CA GLY A 322 2.86 9.43 -18.90
C GLY A 322 3.39 10.54 -17.97
N GLU A 323 2.73 10.77 -16.83
CA GLU A 323 3.20 11.73 -15.83
C GLU A 323 4.20 11.07 -14.85
N PRO A 324 5.15 11.84 -14.27
CA PRO A 324 6.03 11.33 -13.24
C PRO A 324 5.24 10.77 -12.04
N PRO A 325 5.67 9.65 -11.42
CA PRO A 325 5.00 9.11 -10.26
C PRO A 325 4.90 10.14 -9.12
N ALA A 326 3.68 10.43 -8.68
CA ALA A 326 3.44 11.29 -7.54
C ALA A 326 3.81 10.60 -6.21
N ASP A 327 4.18 11.42 -5.23
CA ASP A 327 4.40 10.99 -3.84
C ASP A 327 3.06 10.81 -3.10
N PHE A 328 3.10 10.25 -1.90
CA PHE A 328 1.96 10.28 -0.97
C PHE A 328 1.64 11.72 -0.56
N ILE A 329 0.35 12.04 -0.41
CA ILE A 329 -0.09 13.30 0.19
C ILE A 329 -0.75 12.98 1.53
N VAL A 330 -0.15 13.49 2.61
CA VAL A 330 -0.75 13.55 3.95
C VAL A 330 -0.75 15.00 4.38
N GLN A 331 -1.93 15.63 4.34
CA GLN A 331 -2.11 17.06 4.58
C GLN A 331 -3.05 17.31 5.75
N GLY A 332 -2.76 18.36 6.53
CA GLY A 332 -3.57 18.80 7.66
C GLY A 332 -3.72 20.32 7.67
N ALA A 333 -4.04 20.87 8.85
CA ALA A 333 -4.30 22.30 9.03
C ALA A 333 -3.17 23.22 8.53
N ALA A 334 -1.91 22.80 8.66
CA ALA A 334 -0.76 23.58 8.19
C ALA A 334 -0.76 23.79 6.66
N GLN A 335 -1.37 22.88 5.91
CA GLN A 335 -1.53 22.98 4.46
C GLN A 335 -2.85 23.68 4.13
N HIS A 336 -3.99 23.08 4.51
CA HIS A 336 -5.30 23.50 4.02
C HIS A 336 -6.09 24.41 4.97
N GLY A 337 -5.55 24.76 6.14
CA GLY A 337 -6.14 25.71 7.09
C GLY A 337 -7.28 25.18 7.95
N VAL A 338 -7.69 23.91 7.77
CA VAL A 338 -8.80 23.29 8.53
C VAL A 338 -8.23 22.52 9.72
N ARG A 339 -8.33 23.11 10.92
CA ARG A 339 -7.89 22.50 12.20
C ARG A 339 -8.68 21.21 12.49
N GLY A 340 -7.98 20.14 12.85
CA GLY A 340 -8.58 18.84 13.17
C GLY A 340 -8.88 17.95 11.94
N LEU A 341 -8.76 18.45 10.71
CA LEU A 341 -8.92 17.63 9.51
C LEU A 341 -7.56 17.17 8.99
N VAL A 342 -7.42 15.87 8.70
CA VAL A 342 -6.28 15.31 7.97
C VAL A 342 -6.78 14.51 6.77
N ASN A 343 -6.22 14.76 5.60
CA ASN A 343 -6.53 14.00 4.39
C ASN A 343 -5.32 13.20 3.93
N LEU A 344 -5.55 11.94 3.58
CA LEU A 344 -4.58 11.05 2.95
C LEU A 344 -5.01 10.78 1.51
N PHE A 345 -4.18 11.19 0.54
CA PHE A 345 -4.43 10.94 -0.87
C PHE A 345 -3.28 10.17 -1.50
N GLY A 346 -3.62 9.29 -2.43
CA GLY A 346 -2.63 8.61 -3.25
C GLY A 346 -1.84 7.54 -2.53
N ILE A 347 -2.36 6.97 -1.43
CA ILE A 347 -1.68 5.95 -0.64
C ILE A 347 -1.74 4.59 -1.36
N GLU A 348 -1.00 4.49 -2.46
CA GLU A 348 -0.69 3.26 -3.19
C GLU A 348 0.52 2.53 -2.57
N SER A 349 1.18 1.61 -3.29
CA SER A 349 2.44 1.00 -2.81
C SER A 349 3.51 2.07 -2.53
N PRO A 350 4.24 2.01 -1.39
CA PRO A 350 4.28 0.93 -0.39
C PRO A 350 3.38 1.17 0.84
N GLY A 351 2.13 1.60 0.67
CA GLY A 351 1.22 2.01 1.74
C GLY A 351 0.96 0.95 2.83
N LEU A 352 1.00 -0.34 2.48
CA LEU A 352 0.97 -1.44 3.46
C LEU A 352 2.18 -1.38 4.40
N THR A 353 3.38 -1.39 3.83
CA THR A 353 4.65 -1.29 4.58
C THR A 353 4.74 0.01 5.38
N ALA A 354 4.27 1.10 4.81
CA ALA A 354 4.35 2.43 5.41
C ALA A 354 3.24 2.72 6.44
N SER A 355 2.28 1.81 6.63
CA SER A 355 1.03 2.08 7.38
C SER A 355 1.26 2.61 8.80
N LEU A 356 2.12 1.96 9.59
CA LEU A 356 2.45 2.38 10.96
C LEU A 356 3.21 3.73 11.01
N ALA A 357 4.13 3.96 10.08
CA ALA A 357 4.85 5.24 9.99
C ALA A 357 3.92 6.40 9.59
N LEU A 358 2.98 6.13 8.67
CA LEU A 358 1.95 7.11 8.29
C LEU A 358 1.01 7.39 9.48
N ALA A 359 0.66 6.36 10.27
CA ALA A 359 -0.13 6.53 11.48
C ALA A 359 0.55 7.44 12.50
N GLN A 360 1.83 7.20 12.84
CA GLN A 360 2.61 8.07 13.73
C GLN A 360 2.62 9.52 13.24
N ARG A 361 2.83 9.72 11.94
CA ARG A 361 2.79 11.07 11.33
C ARG A 361 1.42 11.73 11.51
N VAL A 362 0.33 11.01 11.31
CA VAL A 362 -1.04 11.53 11.51
C VAL A 362 -1.26 11.86 12.99
N GLY A 363 -0.88 10.96 13.91
CA GLY A 363 -0.94 11.19 15.34
C GLY A 363 -0.22 12.48 15.74
N ASP A 364 0.99 12.71 15.22
CA ASP A 364 1.77 13.93 15.50
C ASP A 364 1.11 15.21 14.97
N MET A 365 0.42 15.12 13.83
CA MET A 365 -0.34 16.23 13.27
C MET A 365 -1.55 16.58 14.13
N VAL A 366 -2.21 15.57 14.73
CA VAL A 366 -3.39 15.75 15.58
C VAL A 366 -3.00 16.23 16.98
N SER A 367 -1.90 15.72 17.56
CA SER A 367 -1.44 16.12 18.90
C SER A 367 -0.95 17.59 18.98
N ARG A 368 -0.62 18.21 17.85
CA ARG A 368 -0.13 19.60 17.76
C ARG A 368 -1.22 20.62 17.41
N ALA A 369 -2.46 20.18 17.23
CA ALA A 369 -3.57 20.98 16.65
C ALA A 369 -4.48 21.67 17.67
#